data_AF-A0A803JFL7-F1
#
_entry.id   AF-A0A803JFL7-F1
#
_cell.length_a   1.000
_cell.length_b   1.000
_cell.length_c   1.000
_cell.angle_alpha   90.00
_cell.angle_beta   90.00
_cell.angle_gamma   90.00
#
_symmetry.space_group_name_H-M   'P 1'
#
loop_
_entity.id
_entity.type
_entity.pdbx_description
1 polymer ?
#
loop_
_entity_poly.entity_id
_entity_poly.type
_entity_poly.pdbx_seq_one_letter_code
_entity_poly.pdbx_strand_id
1 'polypeptide(L)'
;LTRGGYGLQQLFMLGKWAHSQTGHKGVQGTWQWAQQRGIPLTQIQVKDIIAKCPVCQEAKKWPPLTPLPGKIHRGQKPGQVWQVDYIGPLSLPC
;
A
#
# COMPACT_ATOMS: atom_id res chain seq x y z
N LEU A 1 -27.37 24.49 -21.45
CA LEU A 1 -26.19 24.14 -22.29
C LEU A 1 -24.98 24.84 -21.64
N THR A 2 -24.07 24.27 -20.86
CA THR A 2 -23.67 22.91 -20.46
C THR A 2 -23.59 22.79 -18.93
N ARG A 3 -23.98 21.60 -18.46
CA ARG A 3 -23.69 20.89 -17.19
C ARG A 3 -22.62 21.49 -16.26
N GLY A 4 -22.95 21.58 -14.97
CA GLY A 4 -21.99 21.81 -13.88
C GLY A 4 -20.93 20.72 -13.82
N GLY A 5 -19.80 20.96 -14.48
CA GLY A 5 -18.63 20.09 -14.47
C GLY A 5 -17.75 20.35 -13.25
N TYR A 6 -17.06 19.31 -12.78
CA TYR A 6 -16.07 19.43 -11.73
C TYR A 6 -14.84 20.20 -12.22
N GLY A 7 -14.38 21.17 -11.42
CA GLY A 7 -13.08 21.81 -11.66
C GLY A 7 -11.92 20.85 -11.36
N LEU A 8 -10.74 21.10 -11.95
CA LEU A 8 -9.54 20.26 -11.77
C LEU A 8 -9.15 20.05 -10.30
N GLN A 9 -9.25 21.11 -9.49
CA GLN A 9 -8.95 21.03 -8.06
C GLN A 9 -9.99 20.21 -7.28
N GLN A 10 -11.25 20.29 -7.68
CA GLN A 10 -12.33 19.51 -7.10
C GLN A 10 -12.16 18.01 -7.41
N LEU A 11 -11.82 17.67 -8.66
CA LEU A 11 -11.49 16.29 -9.05
C LEU A 11 -10.29 15.75 -8.27
N PHE A 12 -9.27 16.58 -8.05
CA PHE A 12 -8.11 16.19 -7.26
C PHE A 12 -8.48 15.85 -5.81
N MET A 13 -9.34 16.65 -5.17
CA MET A 13 -9.84 16.37 -3.81
C MET A 13 -10.69 15.10 -3.75
N LEU A 14 -11.64 14.94 -4.69
CA LEU A 14 -12.47 13.73 -4.77
C LEU A 14 -11.64 12.48 -5.04
N GLY A 15 -10.59 12.59 -5.84
CA GLY A 15 -9.71 11.48 -6.11
C GLY A 15 -8.80 11.12 -4.94
N LYS A 16 -8.32 12.09 -4.15
CA LYS A 16 -7.65 11.82 -2.86
C LYS A 16 -8.58 11.06 -1.91
N TRP A 17 -9.84 11.48 -1.84
CA TRP A 17 -10.86 10.81 -1.02
C TRP A 17 -11.13 9.39 -1.51
N ALA A 18 -11.37 9.19 -2.82
CA ALA A 18 -11.56 7.86 -3.42
C ALA A 18 -10.38 6.92 -3.16
N HIS A 19 -9.15 7.41 -3.34
CA HIS A 19 -7.94 6.64 -3.06
C HIS A 19 -7.87 6.20 -1.59
N SER A 20 -8.19 7.10 -0.66
CA SER A 20 -8.19 6.79 0.78
C SER A 20 -9.30 5.79 1.13
N GLN A 21 -10.51 5.96 0.57
CA GLN A 21 -11.66 5.10 0.84
C GLN A 21 -11.50 3.67 0.34
N THR A 22 -10.68 3.47 -0.69
CA THR A 22 -10.36 2.12 -1.18
C THR A 22 -9.27 1.42 -0.37
N GLY A 23 -8.67 2.07 0.63
CA GLY A 23 -7.53 1.54 1.38
C GLY A 23 -6.24 1.65 0.57
N HIS A 24 -6.01 2.81 -0.05
CA HIS A 24 -4.81 3.09 -0.85
C HIS A 24 -4.60 2.14 -2.03
N LYS A 25 -5.67 1.62 -2.65
CA LYS A 25 -5.55 0.74 -3.83
C LYS A 25 -4.82 1.45 -4.97
N GLY A 26 -4.18 0.64 -5.81
CA GLY A 26 -3.55 1.10 -7.05
C GLY A 26 -4.53 1.75 -8.03
N VAL A 27 -4.00 2.17 -9.18
CA VAL A 27 -4.73 2.98 -10.17
C VAL A 27 -6.07 2.36 -10.55
N GLN A 28 -6.08 1.07 -10.89
CA GLN A 28 -7.31 0.39 -11.33
C GLN A 28 -8.36 0.33 -10.23
N GLY A 29 -7.98 -0.02 -8.99
CA GLY A 29 -8.91 -0.13 -7.87
C GLY A 29 -9.53 1.21 -7.49
N THR A 30 -8.72 2.27 -7.45
CA THR A 30 -9.20 3.63 -7.17
C THR A 30 -10.08 4.15 -8.32
N TRP A 31 -9.68 3.92 -9.58
CA TRP A 31 -10.44 4.34 -10.75
C TRP A 31 -11.81 3.63 -10.84
N GLN A 32 -11.86 2.30 -10.71
CA GLN A 32 -13.11 1.54 -10.73
C GLN A 32 -14.07 2.00 -9.61
N TRP A 33 -13.54 2.24 -8.41
CA TRP A 33 -14.33 2.73 -7.28
C TRP A 33 -14.97 4.10 -7.55
N ALA A 34 -14.22 5.00 -8.19
CA ALA A 34 -14.67 6.34 -8.57
C ALA A 34 -15.72 6.29 -9.70
N GLN A 35 -15.50 5.46 -10.72
CA GLN A 35 -16.44 5.27 -11.83
C GLN A 35 -17.79 4.72 -11.36
N GLN A 36 -17.78 3.73 -10.44
CA GLN A 36 -19.00 3.19 -9.82
C GLN A 36 -19.84 4.26 -9.09
N ARG A 37 -19.26 5.41 -8.76
CA ARG A 37 -19.90 6.50 -8.00
C ARG A 37 -20.07 7.77 -8.83
N GLY A 38 -19.87 7.69 -10.15
CA GLY A 38 -20.03 8.82 -11.06
C GLY A 38 -19.01 9.95 -10.86
N ILE A 39 -17.88 9.67 -10.19
CA ILE A 39 -16.80 10.64 -10.05
C ILE A 39 -15.93 10.52 -11.32
N PRO A 40 -15.88 11.55 -12.19
CA PRO A 40 -15.28 11.42 -13.51
C PRO A 40 -13.75 11.57 -13.45
N LEU A 41 -13.08 10.66 -12.74
CA LEU A 41 -11.62 10.57 -12.70
C LEU A 41 -11.10 9.76 -13.88
N THR A 42 -10.12 10.30 -14.58
CA THR A 42 -9.32 9.52 -15.55
C THR A 42 -8.26 8.70 -14.82
N GLN A 43 -7.78 7.61 -15.42
CA GLN A 43 -6.68 6.83 -14.86
C GLN A 43 -5.39 7.66 -14.70
N ILE A 44 -5.18 8.66 -15.57
CA ILE A 44 -4.05 9.60 -15.47
C ILE A 44 -4.17 10.44 -14.19
N GLN A 45 -5.33 11.03 -13.94
CA GLN A 45 -5.58 11.79 -12.70
C GLN A 45 -5.38 10.91 -11.45
N VAL A 46 -5.86 9.67 -11.49
CA VAL A 46 -5.67 8.72 -10.38
C VAL A 46 -4.18 8.42 -10.18
N LYS A 47 -3.40 8.23 -11.25
CA LYS A 47 -1.95 8.04 -11.16
C LYS A 47 -1.27 9.24 -10.48
N ASP A 48 -1.65 10.46 -10.84
CA ASP A 48 -1.11 11.68 -10.22
C ASP A 48 -1.50 11.81 -8.75
N ILE A 49 -2.73 11.45 -8.40
CA ILE A 49 -3.22 11.43 -7.02
C ILE A 49 -2.41 10.44 -6.17
N ILE A 50 -2.19 9.22 -6.67
CA ILE A 50 -1.40 8.19 -5.99
C ILE A 50 0.06 8.62 -5.87
N ALA A 51 0.64 9.20 -6.91
CA ALA A 51 2.01 9.70 -6.89
C ALA A 51 2.23 10.80 -5.84
N LYS A 52 1.21 11.62 -5.58
CA LYS A 52 1.21 12.70 -4.57
C LYS A 52 0.67 12.29 -3.20
N CYS A 53 0.34 11.01 -2.99
CA CYS A 53 -0.18 10.53 -1.70
C CYS A 53 0.98 10.32 -0.70
N PRO A 54 1.03 11.03 0.44
CA PRO A 54 2.14 10.92 1.40
C PRO A 54 2.29 9.51 2.00
N VAL A 55 1.16 8.85 2.30
CA VAL A 55 1.15 7.47 2.83
C VAL A 55 1.78 6.50 1.83
N CYS A 56 1.39 6.59 0.55
CA CYS A 56 1.95 5.74 -0.51
C CYS A 56 3.42 6.07 -0.80
N GLN A 57 3.82 7.34 -0.69
CA GLN A 57 5.21 7.75 -0.82
C GLN A 57 6.06 7.15 0.29
N GLU A 58 5.57 7.17 1.54
CA GLU A 58 6.26 6.55 2.65
C GLU A 58 6.31 5.03 2.50
N ALA A 59 5.18 4.39 2.14
CA ALA A 59 5.10 2.95 1.89
C ALA A 59 6.10 2.46 0.83
N LYS A 60 6.37 3.26 -0.21
CA LYS A 60 7.36 2.92 -1.25
C LYS A 60 8.81 2.89 -0.76
N LYS A 61 9.11 3.53 0.37
CA LYS A 61 10.48 3.51 0.95
C LYS A 61 10.76 2.22 1.70
N TRP A 62 9.72 1.46 2.05
CA TRP A 62 9.90 0.20 2.75
C TRP A 62 10.55 -0.81 1.80
N PRO A 63 11.49 -1.61 2.30
CA PRO A 63 12.04 -2.70 1.52
C PRO A 63 10.91 -3.61 1.04
N PRO A 64 10.99 -4.15 -0.18
CA PRO A 64 9.95 -5.02 -0.69
C PRO A 64 9.74 -6.20 0.26
N LEU A 65 8.49 -6.62 0.45
CA LEU A 65 8.12 -7.77 1.28
C LEU A 65 8.73 -9.10 0.79
N THR A 66 9.29 -9.10 -0.42
CA THR A 66 10.14 -10.21 -0.86
C THR A 66 11.32 -10.29 0.11
N PRO A 67 11.55 -11.45 0.76
CA PRO A 67 12.73 -11.64 1.57
C PRO A 67 13.93 -11.22 0.73
N LEU A 68 14.68 -10.24 1.21
CA LEU A 68 15.99 -9.95 0.61
C LEU A 68 16.73 -11.29 0.59
N PRO A 69 17.36 -11.69 -0.53
CA PRO A 69 18.11 -12.93 -0.58
C PRO A 69 19.23 -12.87 0.45
N GLY A 70 18.96 -13.42 1.63
CA GLY A 70 19.84 -13.47 2.77
C GLY A 70 20.12 -14.94 3.08
N LYS A 71 21.40 -15.32 3.09
CA LYS A 71 21.82 -16.64 3.53
C LYS A 71 22.08 -16.57 5.04
N ILE A 72 21.29 -17.29 5.83
CA ILE A 72 21.59 -17.48 7.25
C ILE A 72 22.98 -18.13 7.35
N HIS A 73 23.87 -17.52 8.12
CA HIS A 73 25.23 -18.04 8.30
C HIS A 73 25.17 -19.41 9.01
N ARG A 74 25.86 -20.41 8.47
CA ARG A 74 25.96 -21.75 9.05
C ARG A 74 27.40 -22.01 9.49
N GLY A 75 27.56 -22.62 10.66
CA GLY A 75 28.84 -23.14 11.10
C GLY A 75 29.37 -24.20 10.13
N GLN A 76 30.69 -24.25 9.97
CA GLN A 76 31.40 -25.29 9.19
C GLN A 76 31.60 -26.58 10.00
N LYS A 77 31.51 -26.49 11.33
CA LYS A 77 31.67 -27.61 12.26
C LYS A 77 30.47 -27.70 13.21
N PRO A 78 30.18 -28.89 13.79
CA PRO A 78 29.19 -29.03 14.83
C PRO A 78 29.45 -28.07 16.00
N GLY A 79 28.40 -27.43 16.52
CA GLY A 79 28.46 -26.55 17.68
C GLY A 79 29.05 -25.15 17.43
N GLN A 80 29.45 -24.81 16.19
CA GLN A 80 30.07 -23.51 15.89
C GLN A 80 29.08 -22.34 15.87
N VAL A 81 27.83 -22.57 15.46
CA VAL A 81 26.78 -21.54 15.36
C VAL A 81 25.46 -22.13 15.83
N TRP A 82 24.75 -21.39 16.67
CA TRP A 82 23.43 -21.74 17.19
C TRP A 82 22.47 -20.59 16.90
N GLN A 83 21.29 -20.90 16.37
CA GLN A 83 20.17 -19.96 16.30
C GLN A 83 19.13 -20.43 17.30
N VAL A 84 18.81 -19.57 18.26
CA VAL A 84 17.87 -19.86 19.34
C VAL A 84 16.83 -18.76 19.36
N ASP A 85 15.57 -19.16 19.52
CA ASP A 85 14.46 -18.24 19.70
C ASP A 85 13.48 -18.81 20.73
N TYR A 86 12.68 -17.94 21.35
CA TYR A 86 11.67 -18.32 22.33
C TYR A 86 10.28 -18.38 21.68
N ILE A 87 9.49 -19.40 22.02
CA ILE A 87 8.08 -19.49 21.62
C ILE A 87 7.23 -19.14 22.85
N GLY A 88 6.35 -18.14 22.74
CA GLY A 88 5.45 -17.81 23.85
C GLY A 88 4.48 -16.64 23.58
N PRO A 89 3.56 -16.38 24.54
CA PRO A 89 3.38 -17.11 25.79
C PRO A 89 2.76 -18.50 25.57
N LEU A 90 3.30 -19.51 26.24
CA LEU A 90 2.69 -20.84 26.28
C LEU A 90 1.43 -20.76 27.13
N SER A 91 0.36 -21.41 26.70
CA SER A 91 -0.89 -21.47 27.47
C SER A 91 -0.60 -21.94 28.89
N LEU A 92 -1.03 -21.16 29.88
CA LEU A 92 -1.04 -21.63 31.26
C LEU A 92 -2.19 -22.63 31.42
N PRO A 93 -2.00 -23.76 32.13
CA PRO A 93 -3.14 -24.59 32.52
C PRO A 93 -4.12 -23.74 33.32
N CYS A 94 -5.41 -23.90 33.01
CA CYS A 94 -6.53 -23.20 33.63
C CYS A 94 -6.60 -23.44 35.15
#